data_AF-A0A0E0LVW0-F1
#
_entry.id   AF-A0A0E0LVW0-F1
#
_cell.length_a   1.000
_cell.length_b   1.000
_cell.length_c   1.000
_cell.angle_alpha   90.00
_cell.angle_beta   90.00
_cell.angle_gamma   90.00
#
_symmetry.space_group_name_H-M   'P 1'
#
loop_
_entity.id
_entity.type
_entity.pdbx_description
1 polymer ?
#
loop_
_entity_poly.entity_id
_entity_poly.type
_entity_poly.pdbx_seq_one_letter_code
_entity_poly.pdbx_strand_id
1 'polypeptide(L)'
;MPLSSNISTQKTHYEVLSVNEGATYDEVRAGYRAAILNVHPDKSQAKLDSLVSSVEHGEFFSVQKAWEVLRDPKSRAEYDKQLQTSRQNSASIGYEIEIEEMTVESTGDAMELMYPCRCGDHFSISSSDLEEMGILVDDDGEICFQSSDCVSASVVLSCGSCSLKTRLVIIRTS
;
A
#
# COMPACT_ATOMS: atom_id res chain seq x y z
N MET A 1 9.09 -9.88 -29.45
CA MET A 1 9.64 -9.81 -28.08
C MET A 1 8.71 -8.93 -27.27
N PRO A 2 7.96 -9.44 -26.27
CA PRO A 2 6.96 -8.63 -25.60
C PRO A 2 7.61 -7.79 -24.49
N LEU A 3 7.57 -6.48 -24.71
CA LEU A 3 7.13 -5.43 -23.78
C LEU A 3 7.48 -5.63 -22.29
N SER A 4 8.59 -5.01 -21.85
CA SER A 4 8.85 -4.75 -20.45
C SER A 4 7.79 -3.80 -19.89
N SER A 5 6.97 -4.33 -19.01
CA SER A 5 5.91 -3.63 -18.28
C SER A 5 6.48 -2.46 -17.48
N ASN A 6 6.11 -1.25 -17.90
CA ASN A 6 6.27 -0.04 -17.11
C ASN A 6 5.14 -0.03 -16.06
N ILE A 7 5.40 -0.65 -14.90
CA ILE A 7 4.61 -0.42 -13.70
C ILE A 7 5.53 0.33 -12.75
N SER A 8 5.12 1.54 -12.38
CA SER A 8 5.72 2.31 -11.29
C SER A 8 5.40 1.62 -9.96
N THR A 9 6.00 0.44 -9.77
CA THR A 9 6.03 -0.30 -8.52
C THR A 9 7.36 0.01 -7.89
N GLN A 10 7.37 0.52 -6.66
CA GLN A 10 8.59 0.62 -5.86
C GLN A 10 9.31 -0.74 -5.92
N LYS A 11 10.55 -0.76 -6.42
CA LYS A 11 11.34 -1.99 -6.55
C LYS A 11 11.35 -2.72 -5.21
N THR A 12 11.01 -4.01 -5.21
CA THR A 12 11.10 -4.82 -4.00
C THR A 12 12.56 -4.99 -3.57
N HIS A 13 12.81 -5.30 -2.29
CA HIS A 13 14.18 -5.56 -1.81
C HIS A 13 14.86 -6.71 -2.58
N TYR A 14 14.08 -7.69 -3.04
CA TYR A 14 14.55 -8.78 -3.88
C TYR A 14 15.02 -8.30 -5.25
N GLU A 15 14.24 -7.45 -5.92
CA GLU A 15 14.61 -6.84 -7.21
C GLU A 15 15.83 -5.93 -7.10
N VAL A 16 15.94 -5.17 -6.00
CA VAL A 16 17.11 -4.31 -5.74
C VAL A 16 18.40 -5.14 -5.67
N LEU A 17 18.35 -6.34 -5.09
CA LEU A 17 19.48 -7.28 -5.07
C LEU A 17 19.55 -8.17 -6.31
N SER A 18 18.59 -8.06 -7.23
CA SER A 18 18.41 -8.92 -8.41
C SER A 18 18.37 -10.41 -8.04
N VAL A 19 17.71 -10.74 -6.92
CA VAL A 19 17.51 -12.11 -6.43
C VAL A 19 16.02 -12.44 -6.39
N ASN A 20 15.70 -13.73 -6.37
CA ASN A 20 14.31 -14.18 -6.31
C ASN A 20 13.74 -14.08 -4.88
N GLU A 21 12.41 -13.93 -4.74
CA GLU A 21 11.71 -13.95 -3.44
C GLU A 21 11.93 -15.27 -2.67
N GLY A 22 12.22 -16.37 -3.39
CA GLY A 22 12.60 -17.67 -2.82
C GLY A 22 14.11 -17.91 -2.65
N ALA A 23 14.96 -16.90 -2.88
CA ALA A 23 16.41 -17.07 -2.84
C ALA A 23 16.91 -17.47 -1.45
N THR A 24 17.94 -18.31 -1.40
CA THR A 24 18.63 -18.70 -0.17
C THR A 24 19.53 -17.57 0.35
N TYR A 25 19.95 -17.66 1.62
CA TYR A 25 20.85 -16.66 2.22
C TYR A 25 22.14 -16.44 1.41
N ASP A 26 22.71 -17.53 0.84
CA ASP A 26 23.94 -17.45 0.05
C ASP A 26 23.72 -16.69 -1.27
N GLU A 27 22.58 -16.92 -1.93
CA GLU A 27 22.18 -16.20 -3.14
C GLU A 27 21.93 -14.71 -2.86
N VAL A 28 21.23 -14.38 -1.76
CA VAL A 28 21.03 -12.99 -1.32
C VAL A 28 22.39 -12.31 -1.07
N ARG A 29 23.34 -13.03 -0.47
CA ARG A 29 24.70 -12.52 -0.20
C ARG A 29 25.50 -12.31 -1.47
N ALA A 30 25.40 -13.21 -2.43
CA ALA A 30 26.03 -13.07 -3.73
C ALA A 30 25.45 -11.89 -4.51
N GLY A 31 24.12 -11.75 -4.51
CA GLY A 31 23.39 -10.63 -5.12
C GLY A 31 23.79 -9.28 -4.53
N TYR A 32 23.86 -9.18 -3.19
CA TYR A 32 24.33 -7.98 -2.50
C TYR A 32 25.75 -7.57 -2.89
N ARG A 33 26.69 -8.52 -2.93
CA ARG A 33 28.07 -8.23 -3.36
C ARG A 33 28.11 -7.71 -4.80
N ALA A 34 27.37 -8.33 -5.71
CA ALA A 34 27.30 -7.89 -7.09
C ALA A 34 26.66 -6.50 -7.21
N ALA A 35 25.57 -6.24 -6.48
CA ALA A 35 24.88 -4.95 -6.48
C ALA A 35 25.77 -3.83 -5.93
N ILE A 36 26.43 -4.03 -4.78
CA ILE A 36 27.35 -3.04 -4.21
C ILE A 36 28.52 -2.72 -5.15
N LEU A 37 29.07 -3.72 -5.85
CA LEU A 37 30.15 -3.48 -6.82
C LEU A 37 29.71 -2.67 -8.03
N ASN A 38 28.44 -2.76 -8.42
CA ASN A 38 27.88 -1.98 -9.52
C ASN A 38 27.56 -0.54 -9.11
N VAL A 39 27.14 -0.34 -7.86
CA VAL A 39 26.65 0.94 -7.34
C VAL A 39 27.70 1.66 -6.46
N HIS A 40 28.95 1.17 -6.41
CA HIS A 40 29.99 1.74 -5.55
C HIS A 40 30.35 3.17 -5.98
N PRO A 41 30.38 4.16 -5.05
CA PRO A 41 30.63 5.57 -5.36
C PRO A 41 32.03 5.85 -5.92
N ASP A 42 32.98 4.93 -5.77
CA ASP A 42 34.33 5.06 -6.35
C ASP A 42 34.31 5.00 -7.89
N LYS A 43 33.31 4.34 -8.48
CA LYS A 43 33.13 4.28 -9.95
C LYS A 43 32.43 5.52 -10.52
N SER A 44 31.61 6.20 -9.73
CA SER A 44 30.85 7.38 -10.17
C SER A 44 31.71 8.63 -10.25
N GLN A 45 32.86 8.67 -9.57
CA GLN A 45 33.85 9.74 -9.72
C GLN A 45 34.42 9.85 -11.16
N ALA A 46 34.31 8.80 -11.97
CA ALA A 46 34.77 8.79 -13.36
C ALA A 46 33.69 9.19 -14.39
N LYS A 47 32.41 9.32 -13.99
CA LYS A 47 31.30 9.74 -14.86
C LYS A 47 30.67 11.03 -14.34
N LEU A 48 31.29 12.15 -14.71
CA LEU A 48 30.80 13.50 -14.47
C LEU A 48 29.62 13.83 -15.40
N ASP A 49 28.48 13.18 -15.18
CA ASP A 49 27.19 13.58 -15.75
C ASP A 49 26.21 13.76 -14.59
N SER A 50 26.01 15.02 -14.18
CA SER A 50 25.47 15.45 -12.87
C SER A 50 24.06 14.94 -12.51
N LEU A 51 23.38 14.22 -13.42
CA LEU A 51 22.09 13.57 -13.15
C LEU A 51 22.22 12.10 -12.74
N VAL A 52 23.34 11.43 -13.07
CA VAL A 52 23.56 10.00 -12.79
C VAL A 52 24.00 9.79 -11.35
N SER A 53 24.82 10.68 -10.79
CA SER A 53 25.37 10.52 -9.43
C SER A 53 24.30 10.46 -8.34
N SER A 54 23.23 11.27 -8.43
CA SER A 54 22.13 11.24 -7.45
C SER A 54 21.34 9.93 -7.48
N VAL A 55 21.17 9.33 -8.66
CA VAL A 55 20.50 8.04 -8.83
C VAL A 55 21.37 6.91 -8.27
N GLU A 56 22.68 6.94 -8.54
CA GLU A 56 23.64 5.95 -8.02
C GLU A 56 23.73 6.00 -6.48
N HIS A 57 23.72 7.18 -5.86
CA HIS A 57 23.68 7.30 -4.40
C HIS A 57 22.39 6.72 -3.79
N GLY A 58 21.23 6.94 -4.42
CA GLY A 58 19.95 6.39 -3.98
C GLY A 58 19.87 4.87 -4.12
N GLU A 59 20.44 4.31 -5.18
CA GLU A 59 20.50 2.86 -5.39
C GLU A 59 21.45 2.20 -4.37
N PHE A 60 22.56 2.83 -3.97
CA PHE A 60 23.46 2.29 -2.94
C PHE A 60 22.75 2.10 -1.61
N PHE A 61 22.02 3.13 -1.17
CA PHE A 61 21.25 3.08 0.06
C PHE A 61 20.13 2.03 -0.02
N SER A 62 19.49 1.91 -1.18
CA SER A 62 18.45 0.90 -1.43
C SER A 62 19.01 -0.52 -1.33
N VAL A 63 20.20 -0.77 -1.90
CA VAL A 63 20.90 -2.07 -1.83
C VAL A 63 21.28 -2.41 -0.39
N GLN A 64 21.79 -1.45 0.37
CA GLN A 64 22.13 -1.65 1.78
C GLN A 64 20.88 -1.98 2.61
N LYS A 65 19.80 -1.20 2.44
CA LYS A 65 18.53 -1.44 3.13
C LYS A 65 17.93 -2.80 2.78
N ALA A 66 17.97 -3.19 1.50
CA ALA A 66 17.52 -4.50 1.05
C ALA A 66 18.31 -5.63 1.72
N TRP A 67 19.63 -5.49 1.81
CA TRP A 67 20.46 -6.46 2.51
C TRP A 67 20.15 -6.55 4.00
N GLU A 68 19.96 -5.43 4.69
CA GLU A 68 19.63 -5.42 6.12
C GLU A 68 18.32 -6.15 6.44
N VAL A 69 17.34 -6.07 5.54
CA VAL A 69 16.06 -6.77 5.67
C VAL A 69 16.18 -8.26 5.28
N LEU A 70 16.87 -8.57 4.18
CA LEU A 70 16.90 -9.92 3.62
C LEU A 70 17.96 -10.86 4.25
N ARG A 71 18.96 -10.30 4.95
CA ARG A 71 20.03 -11.09 5.61
C ARG A 71 19.52 -11.92 6.79
N ASP A 72 18.53 -11.43 7.50
CA ASP A 72 18.04 -12.03 8.74
C ASP A 72 16.69 -12.70 8.48
N PRO A 73 16.51 -14.00 8.79
CA PRO A 73 15.29 -14.73 8.44
C PRO A 73 14.05 -14.17 9.14
N LYS A 74 14.20 -13.56 10.32
CA LYS A 74 13.10 -12.89 11.04
C LYS A 74 12.66 -11.63 10.30
N SER A 75 13.60 -10.73 10.02
CA SER A 75 13.34 -9.48 9.28
C SER A 75 12.76 -9.75 7.89
N ARG A 76 13.26 -10.80 7.21
CA ARG A 76 12.73 -11.25 5.92
C ARG A 76 11.28 -11.71 6.03
N ALA A 77 10.95 -12.52 7.05
CA ALA A 77 9.57 -12.97 7.24
C ALA A 77 8.62 -11.80 7.55
N GLU A 78 9.06 -10.81 8.32
CA GLU A 78 8.29 -9.59 8.58
C GLU A 78 8.08 -8.77 7.30
N TYR A 79 9.12 -8.65 6.47
CA TYR A 79 9.03 -7.98 5.18
C TYR A 79 8.10 -8.72 4.20
N ASP A 80 8.23 -10.04 4.10
CA ASP A 80 7.36 -10.86 3.24
C ASP A 80 5.89 -10.74 3.68
N LYS A 81 5.62 -10.70 5.00
CA LYS A 81 4.28 -10.46 5.53
C LYS A 81 3.76 -9.06 5.15
N GLN A 82 4.58 -8.02 5.27
CA GLN A 82 4.21 -6.67 4.85
C GLN A 82 3.95 -6.59 3.35
N LEU A 83 4.80 -7.23 2.54
CA LEU A 83 4.69 -7.29 1.09
C LEU A 83 3.41 -8.02 0.67
N GLN A 84 3.09 -9.13 1.32
CA GLN A 84 1.85 -9.88 1.12
C GLN A 84 0.63 -9.05 1.53
N THR A 85 0.67 -8.36 2.68
CA THR A 85 -0.42 -7.49 3.15
C THR A 85 -0.65 -6.34 2.16
N SER A 86 0.42 -5.71 1.66
CA SER A 86 0.35 -4.64 0.67
C SER A 86 -0.24 -5.15 -0.66
N ARG A 87 0.24 -6.30 -1.17
CA ARG A 87 -0.31 -6.95 -2.38
C ARG A 87 -1.78 -7.35 -2.20
N GLN A 88 -2.16 -7.84 -1.02
CA GLN A 88 -3.56 -8.19 -0.72
C GLN A 88 -4.46 -6.97 -0.61
N ASN A 89 -3.94 -5.83 -0.14
CA ASN A 89 -4.69 -4.58 -0.06
C ASN A 89 -4.97 -4.00 -1.47
N SER A 90 -4.02 -4.14 -2.41
CA SER A 90 -4.19 -3.65 -3.78
C SER A 90 -4.93 -4.62 -4.72
N ALA A 91 -4.84 -5.93 -4.49
CA ALA A 91 -5.38 -6.94 -5.42
C ALA A 91 -6.82 -7.40 -5.12
N SER A 92 -7.43 -7.00 -4.00
CA SER A 92 -8.73 -7.55 -3.56
C SER A 92 -9.83 -6.53 -3.32
N ILE A 93 -9.69 -5.31 -3.84
CA ILE A 93 -10.79 -4.35 -3.86
C ILE A 93 -11.74 -4.80 -4.96
N GLY A 94 -12.78 -5.53 -4.58
CA GLY A 94 -13.71 -6.13 -5.53
C GLY A 94 -14.50 -5.08 -6.29
N TYR A 95 -14.92 -4.01 -5.60
CA TYR A 95 -15.78 -2.95 -6.12
C TYR A 95 -15.54 -1.65 -5.34
N GLU A 96 -16.00 -0.55 -5.92
CA GLU A 96 -16.06 0.77 -5.30
C GLU A 96 -17.53 1.03 -4.94
N ILE A 97 -17.80 1.47 -3.72
CA ILE A 97 -19.13 1.75 -3.21
C ILE A 97 -19.19 3.25 -2.94
N GLU A 98 -20.23 3.91 -3.44
CA GLU A 98 -20.49 5.31 -3.08
C GLU A 98 -21.20 5.35 -1.73
N ILE A 99 -20.84 6.33 -0.91
CA ILE A 99 -21.45 6.49 0.42
C ILE A 99 -22.98 6.71 0.35
N GLU A 100 -23.48 7.30 -0.74
CA GLU A 100 -24.93 7.46 -1.00
C GLU A 100 -25.66 6.12 -1.16
N GLU A 101 -24.95 5.03 -1.51
CA GLU A 101 -25.52 3.69 -1.61
C GLU A 101 -25.53 2.94 -0.27
N MET A 102 -24.93 3.49 0.78
CA MET A 102 -24.94 2.88 2.10
C MET A 102 -26.24 3.16 2.85
N THR A 103 -26.68 2.16 3.61
CA THR A 103 -27.79 2.34 4.55
C THR A 103 -27.24 2.82 5.88
N VAL A 104 -27.69 3.97 6.36
CA VAL A 104 -27.33 4.48 7.69
C VAL A 104 -28.31 3.92 8.72
N GLU A 105 -27.79 3.24 9.74
CA GLU A 105 -28.57 2.83 10.90
C GLU A 105 -28.11 3.63 12.13
N SER A 106 -29.07 4.18 12.86
CA SER A 106 -28.82 4.88 14.13
C SER A 106 -29.03 3.88 15.27
N THR A 107 -27.94 3.26 15.73
CA THR A 107 -27.95 2.40 16.93
C THR A 107 -27.46 3.18 18.15
N GLY A 108 -28.35 3.99 18.73
CA GLY A 108 -28.09 4.68 20.00
C GLY A 108 -27.40 6.04 19.85
N ASP A 109 -26.09 6.10 20.06
CA ASP A 109 -25.28 7.35 20.15
C ASP A 109 -24.31 7.52 18.95
N ALA A 110 -24.05 6.45 18.19
CA ALA A 110 -23.19 6.46 17.01
C ALA A 110 -23.98 6.00 15.77
N MET A 111 -23.68 6.58 14.61
CA MET A 111 -24.26 6.16 13.34
C MET A 111 -23.41 5.04 12.76
N GLU A 112 -24.05 3.96 12.31
CA GLU A 112 -23.37 2.87 11.61
C GLU A 112 -23.84 2.84 10.14
N LEU A 113 -22.89 2.90 9.22
CA LEU A 113 -23.18 2.77 7.79
C LEU A 113 -22.96 1.33 7.37
N MET A 114 -23.97 0.75 6.74
CA MET A 114 -23.99 -0.65 6.32
C MET A 114 -24.23 -0.79 4.81
N TYR A 115 -23.50 -1.71 4.16
CA TYR A 115 -23.71 -2.10 2.77
C TYR A 115 -23.74 -3.62 2.61
N PRO A 116 -24.75 -4.19 1.92
CA PRO A 116 -24.86 -5.63 1.77
C PRO A 116 -23.72 -6.22 0.93
N CYS A 117 -23.05 -7.22 1.47
CA CYS A 117 -22.05 -7.98 0.76
C CYS A 117 -22.69 -9.12 -0.05
N ARG A 118 -22.09 -9.47 -1.19
CA ARG A 118 -22.57 -10.56 -2.07
C ARG A 118 -22.57 -11.95 -1.41
N CYS A 119 -21.90 -12.12 -0.27
CA CYS A 119 -21.93 -13.36 0.51
C CYS A 119 -23.16 -13.48 1.43
N GLY A 120 -23.97 -12.43 1.57
CA GLY A 120 -25.10 -12.35 2.50
C GLY A 120 -24.79 -11.72 3.86
N ASP A 121 -23.56 -11.27 4.06
CA ASP A 121 -23.14 -10.45 5.22
C ASP A 121 -23.16 -8.95 4.88
N HIS A 122 -22.67 -8.06 5.75
CA HIS A 122 -22.68 -6.61 5.50
C HIS A 122 -21.29 -6.03 5.77
N PHE A 123 -20.89 -5.08 4.93
CA PHE A 123 -19.81 -4.17 5.28
C PHE A 123 -20.38 -3.12 6.23
N SER A 124 -19.76 -2.92 7.38
CA SER A 124 -20.14 -1.87 8.33
C SER A 124 -18.96 -0.95 8.61
N ILE A 125 -19.25 0.33 8.83
CA ILE A 125 -18.30 1.32 9.34
C ILE A 125 -19.04 2.28 10.28
N SER A 126 -18.41 2.59 11.41
CA SER A 126 -18.99 3.51 12.38
C SER A 126 -18.65 4.96 12.05
N SER A 127 -19.49 5.89 12.49
CA SER A 127 -19.20 7.32 12.41
C SER A 127 -17.89 7.68 13.13
N SER A 128 -17.53 6.99 14.22
CA SER A 128 -16.26 7.22 14.92
C SER A 128 -15.03 6.83 14.09
N ASP A 129 -15.10 5.75 13.31
CA ASP A 129 -14.00 5.38 12.40
C ASP A 129 -13.84 6.40 11.26
N LEU A 130 -14.96 6.96 10.79
CA LEU A 130 -14.97 8.05 9.80
C LEU A 130 -14.42 9.34 10.39
N GLU A 131 -14.76 9.68 11.64
CA GLU A 131 -14.26 10.84 12.35
C GLU A 131 -12.73 10.79 12.54
N GLU A 132 -12.17 9.61 12.83
CA GLU A 132 -10.71 9.41 12.89
C GLU A 132 -10.03 9.73 11.54
N MET A 133 -10.75 9.52 10.44
CA MET A 133 -10.33 9.90 9.08
C MET A 133 -10.68 11.35 8.72
N GLY A 134 -11.26 12.11 9.64
CA GLY A 134 -11.66 13.51 9.43
C GLY A 134 -12.96 13.69 8.66
N ILE A 135 -13.84 12.69 8.68
CA ILE A 135 -15.12 12.66 7.98
C ILE A 135 -16.25 12.65 9.02
N LEU A 136 -17.10 13.66 8.99
CA LEU A 136 -18.28 13.79 9.84
C LEU A 136 -19.52 13.41 9.02
N VAL A 137 -20.44 12.66 9.62
CA VAL A 137 -21.74 12.31 9.02
C VAL A 137 -22.82 12.94 9.88
N ASP A 138 -23.62 13.81 9.30
CA ASP A 138 -24.78 14.44 9.95
C ASP A 138 -26.00 13.51 9.94
N ASP A 139 -26.99 13.80 10.80
CA ASP A 139 -28.20 12.99 11.00
C ASP A 139 -29.05 12.84 9.71
N ASP A 140 -28.88 13.78 8.78
CA ASP A 140 -29.50 13.79 7.45
C ASP A 140 -28.75 12.94 6.40
N GLY A 141 -27.62 12.31 6.78
CA GLY A 141 -26.75 11.56 5.86
C GLY A 141 -25.76 12.45 5.08
N GLU A 142 -25.71 13.74 5.39
CA GLU A 142 -24.80 14.71 4.77
C GLU A 142 -23.39 14.58 5.35
N ILE A 143 -22.36 14.61 4.50
CA ILE A 143 -20.99 14.32 4.90
C ILE A 143 -20.12 15.58 4.86
N CYS A 144 -19.51 15.90 6.00
CA CYS A 144 -18.63 17.03 6.16
C CYS A 144 -17.18 16.60 6.36
N PHE A 145 -16.26 17.11 5.53
CA PHE A 145 -14.82 16.93 5.73
C PHE A 145 -14.28 17.97 6.71
N GLN A 146 -13.53 17.54 7.72
CA GLN A 146 -12.87 18.45 8.67
C GLN A 146 -11.74 19.26 8.02
N SER A 147 -11.14 18.76 6.93
CA SER A 147 -10.09 19.45 6.17
C SER A 147 -10.62 20.00 4.86
N SER A 148 -10.50 21.32 4.69
CA SER A 148 -10.96 22.09 3.53
C SER A 148 -10.27 21.72 2.19
N ASP A 149 -9.23 20.90 2.22
CA ASP A 149 -8.45 20.48 1.04
C ASP A 149 -8.83 19.08 0.51
N CYS A 150 -9.72 18.35 1.21
CA CYS A 150 -10.11 16.99 0.84
C CYS A 150 -11.39 17.02 -0.01
N VAL A 151 -11.26 16.78 -1.32
CA VAL A 151 -12.40 16.72 -2.27
C VAL A 151 -13.09 15.35 -2.25
N SER A 152 -12.33 14.30 -1.92
CA SER A 152 -12.82 12.94 -1.76
C SER A 152 -11.95 12.18 -0.78
N ALA A 153 -12.54 11.26 -0.02
CA ALA A 153 -11.84 10.27 0.79
C ALA A 153 -12.24 8.87 0.34
N SER A 154 -11.39 7.90 0.67
CA SER A 154 -11.74 6.50 0.45
C SER A 154 -11.25 5.64 1.60
N VAL A 155 -12.10 4.72 2.05
CA VAL A 155 -11.81 3.76 3.12
C VAL A 155 -12.04 2.35 2.60
N VAL A 156 -11.16 1.43 2.99
CA VAL A 156 -11.28 0.02 2.59
C VAL A 156 -12.05 -0.71 3.68
N LEU A 157 -13.23 -1.22 3.32
CA LEU A 157 -14.07 -2.03 4.19
C LEU A 157 -13.81 -3.51 3.93
N SER A 158 -13.69 -4.29 5.00
CA SER A 158 -13.56 -5.74 4.95
C SER A 158 -14.83 -6.40 5.47
N CYS A 159 -15.34 -7.35 4.71
CA CYS A 159 -16.48 -8.18 5.10
C CYS A 159 -16.07 -9.12 6.24
N GLY A 160 -16.87 -9.21 7.31
CA GLY A 160 -16.57 -10.08 8.46
C GLY A 160 -16.69 -11.57 8.12
N SER A 161 -17.64 -11.92 7.25
CA SER A 161 -17.93 -13.30 6.86
C SER A 161 -17.23 -13.76 5.57
N CYS A 162 -16.53 -12.88 4.89
CA CYS A 162 -15.87 -13.18 3.63
C CYS A 162 -14.58 -12.40 3.47
N SER A 163 -13.55 -12.98 2.85
CA SER A 163 -12.29 -12.25 2.58
C SER A 163 -12.42 -11.15 1.51
N LEU A 164 -13.64 -10.72 1.20
CA LEU A 164 -13.92 -9.66 0.24
C LEU A 164 -13.61 -8.31 0.90
N LYS A 165 -12.87 -7.48 0.17
CA LYS A 165 -12.62 -6.09 0.52
C LYS A 165 -13.25 -5.21 -0.54
N THR A 166 -13.76 -4.08 -0.11
CA THR A 166 -14.40 -3.09 -0.98
C THR A 166 -13.89 -1.71 -0.61
N ARG A 167 -13.88 -0.77 -1.55
CA ARG A 167 -13.48 0.61 -1.29
C ARG A 167 -14.73 1.46 -1.22
N LEU A 168 -15.03 1.99 -0.04
CA LEU A 168 -16.03 3.04 0.10
C LEU A 168 -15.39 4.36 -0.32
N VAL A 169 -16.00 5.05 -1.28
CA VAL A 169 -15.59 6.35 -1.77
C VAL A 169 -16.60 7.39 -1.34
N ILE A 170 -16.07 8.47 -0.80
CA ILE A 170 -16.80 9.54 -0.15
C ILE A 170 -16.41 10.79 -0.90
N ILE A 171 -17.33 11.34 -1.68
CA ILE A 171 -17.09 12.52 -2.51
C ILE A 171 -17.88 13.66 -1.89
N ARG A 172 -17.26 14.84 -1.77
CA ARG A 172 -17.99 16.03 -1.36
C ARG A 172 -18.97 16.42 -2.47
N THR A 173 -20.25 16.16 -2.27
CA THR A 173 -21.32 16.75 -3.06
C THR A 173 -21.30 18.27 -2.83
N SER A 174 -21.20 19.04 -3.91
CA SER A 174 -21.04 20.51 -3.87
C SER A 174 -22.37 21.23 -3.72
#